data_AF-A0A934M4H5-F1
#
_entry.id   AF-A0A934M4H5-F1
#
_cell.length_a   1.000
_cell.length_b   1.000
_cell.length_c   1.000
_cell.angle_alpha   90.00
_cell.angle_beta   90.00
_cell.angle_gamma   90.00
#
_symmetry.space_group_name_H-M   'P 1'
#
loop_
_entity.id
_entity.type
_entity.pdbx_description
1 polymer ?
#
loop_
_entity_poly.entity_id
_entity_poly.type
_entity_poly.pdbx_seq_one_letter_code
_entity_poly.pdbx_strand_id
1 'polypeptide(L)'
;MQIELNTTADVEGACRISFLVENRLGADLSEAVFETVLFDKDGAVERLTLFDLRDLPAGRPRVRQFQIDGLACGDIQRILFNGAHSCTGEGLDSGACMIDLNLTSRTEIELLG
;
A
#
# COMPACT_ATOMS: atom_id res chain seq x y z
N MET A 1 9.88 -6.40 -2.59
CA MET A 1 9.31 -5.41 -1.62
C MET A 1 8.43 -6.13 -0.60
N GLN A 2 8.23 -5.61 0.62
CA GLN A 2 7.19 -6.11 1.52
C GLN A 2 6.23 -4.99 1.96
N ILE A 3 4.93 -5.22 1.81
CA ILE A 3 3.88 -4.31 2.27
C ILE A 3 2.86 -5.13 3.07
N GLU A 4 2.72 -4.78 4.34
CA GLU A 4 1.73 -5.36 5.24
C GLU A 4 0.65 -4.33 5.55
N LEU A 5 -0.62 -4.69 5.34
CA LEU A 5 -1.73 -3.96 5.94
C LEU A 5 -1.80 -4.29 7.43
N ASN A 6 -1.30 -3.38 8.26
CA ASN A 6 -1.08 -3.65 9.68
C ASN A 6 -2.30 -3.31 10.54
N THR A 7 -2.99 -2.20 10.24
CA THR A 7 -4.15 -1.75 11.02
C THR A 7 -5.06 -0.87 10.18
N THR A 8 -6.37 -1.03 10.37
CA THR A 8 -7.40 -0.09 9.91
C THR A 8 -8.21 0.44 11.09
N ALA A 9 -8.63 1.71 11.02
CA ALA A 9 -9.46 2.33 12.05
C ALA A 9 -10.42 3.34 11.44
N ASP A 10 -11.69 3.31 11.86
CA ASP A 10 -12.65 4.36 11.55
C ASP A 10 -12.35 5.62 12.36
N VAL A 11 -12.29 6.77 11.68
CA VAL A 11 -11.89 8.05 12.26
C VAL A 11 -12.67 9.15 11.56
N GLU A 12 -13.55 9.85 12.29
CA GLU A 12 -14.23 11.06 11.79
C GLU A 12 -14.92 10.89 10.41
N GLY A 13 -15.50 9.71 10.14
CA GLY A 13 -16.16 9.42 8.84
C GLY A 13 -15.20 9.02 7.72
N ALA A 14 -13.96 8.67 8.06
CA ALA A 14 -12.95 8.17 7.15
C ALA A 14 -12.36 6.84 7.64
N CYS A 15 -11.82 6.06 6.70
CA CYS A 15 -11.02 4.90 7.03
C CYS A 15 -9.55 5.28 7.07
N ARG A 16 -8.92 5.18 8.24
CA ARG A 16 -7.47 5.31 8.37
C ARG A 16 -6.82 3.94 8.21
N ILE A 17 -5.96 3.83 7.20
CA ILE A 17 -5.23 2.62 6.84
C ILE A 17 -3.76 2.81 7.21
N SER A 18 -3.16 1.85 7.91
CA SER A 18 -1.74 1.85 8.27
C SER A 18 -1.03 0.67 7.63
N PHE A 19 -0.03 0.95 6.81
CA PHE A 19 0.86 -0.04 6.23
C PHE A 19 2.19 -0.09 6.97
N LEU A 20 2.72 -1.29 7.21
CA LEU A 20 4.13 -1.51 7.53
C LEU A 20 4.83 -1.92 6.24
N VAL A 21 5.87 -1.19 5.86
CA VAL A 21 6.56 -1.35 4.58
C VAL A 21 8.03 -1.59 4.84
N GLU A 22 8.62 -2.60 4.19
CA GLU A 22 10.05 -2.85 4.23
C GLU A 22 10.62 -2.93 2.81
N ASN A 23 11.55 -2.02 2.51
CA ASN A 23 12.30 -2.07 1.25
C ASN A 23 13.40 -3.13 1.33
N ARG A 24 13.26 -4.17 0.51
CA ARG A 24 14.21 -5.30 0.41
C ARG A 24 14.95 -5.35 -0.93
N LEU A 25 14.99 -4.25 -1.67
CA LEU A 25 15.65 -4.17 -2.98
C LEU A 25 17.17 -3.99 -2.90
N GLY A 26 17.72 -3.80 -1.69
CA GLY A 26 19.16 -3.64 -1.47
C GLY A 26 19.71 -2.23 -1.76
N ALA A 27 18.86 -1.29 -2.17
CA ALA A 27 19.18 0.13 -2.37
C ALA A 27 18.06 1.01 -1.81
N ASP A 28 18.40 2.23 -1.41
CA ASP A 28 17.42 3.20 -0.91
C ASP A 28 16.47 3.65 -2.02
N LEU A 29 15.18 3.75 -1.69
CA LEU A 29 14.19 4.38 -2.54
C LEU A 29 13.99 5.82 -2.07
N SER A 30 14.12 6.77 -2.99
CA SER A 30 13.73 8.17 -2.75
C SER A 30 12.22 8.37 -2.90
N GLU A 31 11.54 7.49 -3.65
CA GLU A 31 10.10 7.55 -3.88
C GLU A 31 9.54 6.17 -4.22
N ALA A 32 8.38 5.83 -3.65
CA ALA A 32 7.62 4.63 -3.96
C ALA A 32 6.12 4.92 -3.89
N VAL A 33 5.48 5.06 -5.04
CA VAL A 33 4.04 5.33 -5.17
C VAL A 33 3.38 4.15 -5.87
N PHE A 34 2.37 3.56 -5.24
CA PHE A 34 1.63 2.43 -5.79
C PHE A 34 0.25 2.83 -6.24
N GLU A 35 -0.16 2.32 -7.42
CA GLU A 35 -1.52 2.40 -7.92
C GLU A 35 -2.35 1.32 -7.25
N THR A 36 -3.36 1.72 -6.48
CA THR A 36 -4.21 0.79 -5.76
C THR A 36 -5.69 0.96 -6.05
N VAL A 37 -6.42 -0.15 -5.92
CA VAL A 37 -7.87 -0.22 -6.10
C VAL A 37 -8.48 -0.80 -4.84
N LEU A 38 -9.41 -0.07 -4.24
CA LEU A 38 -10.20 -0.50 -3.10
C LEU A 38 -11.49 -1.13 -3.64
N PHE A 39 -11.80 -2.33 -3.16
CA PHE A 39 -13.04 -3.04 -3.50
C PHE A 39 -13.94 -3.13 -2.27
N ASP A 40 -15.23 -2.99 -2.52
CA ASP A 40 -16.25 -3.17 -1.50
C ASP A 40 -16.55 -4.66 -1.22
N LYS A 41 -17.51 -4.92 -0.32
CA LYS A 41 -17.96 -6.27 0.06
C LYS A 41 -18.60 -7.07 -1.07
N ASP A 42 -19.17 -6.41 -2.06
CA ASP A 42 -19.77 -7.04 -3.24
C ASP A 42 -18.72 -7.33 -4.32
N GLY A 43 -17.46 -6.90 -4.08
CA GLY A 43 -16.35 -7.02 -5.00
C GLY A 43 -16.40 -5.97 -6.12
N ALA A 44 -17.20 -4.91 -5.98
CA ALA A 44 -17.21 -3.78 -6.89
C ALA A 44 -16.06 -2.82 -6.56
N VAL A 45 -15.61 -2.07 -7.57
CA VAL A 45 -14.60 -1.03 -7.37
C VAL A 45 -15.23 0.13 -6.62
N GLU A 46 -14.74 0.39 -5.40
CA GLU A 46 -15.14 1.54 -4.60
C GLU A 46 -14.31 2.77 -4.99
N ARG A 47 -12.98 2.62 -5.08
CA ARG A 47 -12.08 3.74 -5.34
C ARG A 47 -10.75 3.30 -5.95
N LEU A 48 -10.21 4.10 -6.86
CA LEU A 48 -8.81 4.05 -7.25
C LEU A 48 -8.05 5.12 -6.47
N THR A 49 -6.90 4.78 -5.91
CA THR A 49 -6.06 5.73 -5.18
C THR A 49 -4.58 5.44 -5.41
N LEU A 50 -3.76 6.47 -5.24
CA LEU A 50 -2.32 6.29 -5.13
C LEU A 50 -1.95 6.21 -3.64
N PHE A 51 -1.16 5.22 -3.27
CA PHE A 51 -0.49 5.19 -1.98
C PHE A 51 0.96 5.60 -2.15
N ASP A 52 1.26 6.84 -1.77
CA ASP A 52 2.62 7.38 -1.70
C ASP A 52 3.29 6.92 -0.40
N LEU A 53 4.11 5.86 -0.51
CA LEU A 53 4.90 5.32 0.59
C LEU A 53 6.18 6.12 0.84
N ARG A 54 6.44 7.15 0.02
CA ARG A 54 7.57 8.09 0.10
C ARG A 54 8.94 7.39 0.02
N ASP A 55 9.95 8.00 0.66
CA ASP A 55 11.27 7.43 0.82
C ASP A 55 11.21 6.14 1.66
N LEU A 56 11.97 5.13 1.24
CA LEU A 56 12.07 3.85 1.92
C LEU A 56 13.55 3.41 1.94
N PRO A 57 14.27 3.61 3.05
CA PRO A 57 15.64 3.13 3.19
C PRO A 57 15.72 1.61 3.13
N ALA A 58 16.79 1.08 2.53
CA ALA A 58 17.02 -0.34 2.41
C ALA A 58 17.08 -1.03 3.78
N GLY A 59 16.33 -2.13 3.94
CA GLY A 59 16.31 -2.96 5.13
C GLY A 59 15.76 -2.29 6.39
N ARG A 60 15.13 -1.11 6.29
CA ARG A 60 14.52 -0.43 7.44
C ARG A 60 13.02 -0.28 7.26
N PRO A 61 12.19 -0.84 8.15
CA PRO A 61 10.76 -0.72 8.02
C PRO A 61 10.27 0.72 8.26
N ARG A 62 9.18 1.08 7.58
CA ARG A 62 8.44 2.34 7.73
C ARG A 62 6.97 2.05 7.93
N VAL A 63 6.35 2.79 8.83
CA VAL A 63 4.88 2.85 8.91
C VAL A 63 4.40 4.04 8.07
N ARG A 64 3.40 3.80 7.23
CA ARG A 64 2.73 4.81 6.41
C ARG A 64 1.24 4.75 6.67
N GLN A 65 0.64 5.92 6.89
CA GLN A 65 -0.79 6.03 7.18
C GLN A 65 -1.47 6.86 6.11
N PHE A 66 -2.64 6.40 5.70
CA PHE A 66 -3.50 7.05 4.73
C PHE A 66 -4.89 7.18 5.32
N GLN A 67 -5.59 8.24 4.96
CA GLN A 67 -6.97 8.45 5.35
C GLN A 67 -7.83 8.49 4.10
N ILE A 68 -8.88 7.67 4.07
CA ILE A 68 -9.83 7.57 2.97
C ILE A 68 -11.15 8.16 3.45
N ASP A 69 -11.37 9.43 3.11
CA ASP A 69 -12.57 10.13 3.53
C ASP A 69 -13.83 9.57 2.88
N GLY A 70 -14.92 9.55 3.66
CA GLY A 70 -16.24 9.11 3.21
C GLY A 70 -16.40 7.60 3.08
N LEU A 71 -15.46 6.81 3.61
CA LEU A 71 -15.48 5.36 3.54
C LEU A 71 -15.25 4.76 4.93
N ALA A 72 -16.11 3.86 5.37
CA ALA A 72 -15.87 3.09 6.58
C ALA A 72 -14.87 1.96 6.29
N CYS A 73 -13.96 1.69 7.21
CA CYS A 73 -12.98 0.61 7.02
C CYS A 73 -13.65 -0.75 6.84
N GLY A 74 -14.77 -0.95 7.52
CA GLY A 74 -15.56 -2.17 7.41
C GLY A 74 -16.14 -2.40 6.01
N ASP A 75 -16.22 -1.39 5.14
CA ASP A 75 -16.78 -1.52 3.79
C ASP A 75 -15.75 -1.90 2.73
N ILE A 76 -14.46 -1.86 3.08
CA ILE A 76 -13.39 -2.36 2.23
C ILE A 76 -13.27 -3.87 2.46
N GLN A 77 -13.32 -4.66 1.39
CA GLN A 77 -13.04 -6.10 1.44
C GLN A 77 -11.63 -6.42 0.96
N ARG A 78 -11.17 -5.71 -0.08
CA ARG A 78 -9.88 -5.95 -0.72
C ARG A 78 -9.20 -4.66 -1.16
N ILE A 79 -7.87 -4.71 -1.18
CA ILE A 79 -7.03 -3.69 -1.80
C ILE A 79 -6.11 -4.39 -2.81
N LEU A 80 -6.24 -4.02 -4.07
CA LEU A 80 -5.34 -4.47 -5.15
C LEU A 80 -4.23 -3.45 -5.34
N PHE A 81 -2.98 -3.89 -5.37
CA PHE A 81 -1.82 -3.15 -5.83
C PHE A 81 -1.62 -3.44 -7.32
N ASN A 82 -2.16 -2.58 -8.17
CA ASN A 82 -2.22 -2.80 -9.62
C ASN A 82 -0.87 -2.55 -10.31
N GLY A 83 -0.04 -1.69 -9.71
CA GLY A 83 1.26 -1.32 -10.26
C GLY A 83 2.00 -0.32 -9.38
N ALA A 84 3.23 -0.02 -9.76
CA ALA A 84 3.98 1.12 -9.21
C ALA A 84 3.81 2.31 -10.16
N HIS A 85 3.20 3.38 -9.67
CA HIS A 85 3.15 4.66 -10.37
C HIS A 85 4.56 5.27 -10.46
N SER A 86 5.32 5.19 -9.37
CA SER A 86 6.73 5.53 -9.32
C SER A 86 7.49 4.60 -8.37
N CYS A 87 8.73 4.29 -8.74
CA CYS A 87 9.66 3.51 -7.94
C CYS A 87 11.07 4.00 -8.27
N THR A 88 11.60 4.90 -7.45
CA THR A 88 12.83 5.62 -7.75
C THR A 88 13.88 5.33 -6.70
N GLY A 89 15.03 4.80 -7.14
CA GLY A 89 16.22 4.61 -6.33
C GLY A 89 17.45 4.48 -7.22
N GLU A 90 18.62 4.84 -6.71
CA GLU A 90 19.86 4.78 -7.48
C GLU A 90 20.20 3.34 -7.87
N GLY A 91 20.38 3.08 -9.16
CA GLY A 91 20.71 1.74 -9.68
C GLY A 91 19.55 0.75 -9.71
N LEU A 92 18.31 1.19 -9.47
CA LEU A 92 17.12 0.34 -9.57
C LEU A 92 16.37 0.57 -10.89
N ASP A 93 15.85 -0.52 -11.46
CA ASP A 93 14.94 -0.44 -12.61
C ASP A 93 13.58 0.15 -12.19
N SER A 94 12.90 0.81 -13.13
CA SER A 94 11.58 1.43 -12.90
C SER A 94 10.50 0.46 -12.40
N GLY A 95 10.64 -0.84 -12.68
CA GLY A 95 9.73 -1.89 -12.22
C GLY A 95 10.12 -2.55 -10.90
N ALA A 96 11.24 -2.16 -10.27
CA ALA A 96 11.84 -2.89 -9.16
C ALA A 96 10.88 -3.08 -7.97
N CYS A 97 10.00 -2.12 -7.70
CA CYS A 97 9.05 -2.19 -6.60
C CYS A 97 7.99 -3.29 -6.76
N MET A 98 7.69 -3.70 -8.00
CA MET A 98 6.71 -4.76 -8.30
C MET A 98 7.35 -6.15 -8.39
N ILE A 99 8.67 -6.24 -8.52
CA ILE A 99 9.37 -7.53 -8.57
C ILE A 99 9.26 -8.22 -7.20
N ASP A 100 8.69 -9.43 -7.20
CA ASP A 100 8.43 -10.23 -6.01
C ASP A 100 7.79 -9.39 -4.88
N LEU A 101 6.80 -8.56 -5.24
CA LEU A 101 6.03 -7.79 -4.27
C LEU A 101 5.30 -8.75 -3.33
N ASN A 102 5.69 -8.74 -2.06
CA ASN A 102 5.06 -9.55 -1.04
C ASN A 102 4.04 -8.71 -0.26
N LEU A 103 2.78 -9.14 -0.35
CA LEU A 103 1.66 -8.48 0.31
C LEU A 103 1.13 -9.36 1.43
N THR A 104 0.91 -8.77 2.60
CA THR A 104 0.32 -9.45 3.76
C THR A 104 -0.71 -8.54 4.43
N SER A 105 -1.62 -9.13 5.20
CA SER A 105 -2.59 -8.38 5.99
C SER A 105 -2.69 -8.96 7.39
N ARG A 106 -2.78 -8.09 8.38
CA ARG A 106 -3.13 -8.43 9.78
C ARG A 106 -4.60 -8.12 10.09
N THR A 107 -5.37 -7.76 9.07
CA THR A 107 -6.79 -7.39 9.15
C THR A 107 -7.62 -8.36 8.31
N GLU A 108 -8.94 -8.22 8.36
CA GLU A 108 -9.85 -8.98 7.48
C GLU A 108 -9.84 -8.49 6.02
N ILE A 109 -9.22 -7.34 5.73
CA ILE A 109 -9.07 -6.81 4.37
C ILE A 109 -7.92 -7.55 3.68
N GLU A 110 -8.20 -8.22 2.57
CA GLU A 110 -7.19 -8.93 1.77
C GLU A 110 -6.40 -7.96 0.89
N LEU A 111 -5.11 -8.23 0.72
CA LEU A 111 -4.24 -7.55 -0.24
C LEU A 111 -3.96 -8.45 -1.45
N LEU A 112 -4.05 -7.88 -2.66
CA LEU A 112 -3.77 -8.54 -3.93
C LEU A 112 -2.74 -7.73 -4.72
N GLY A 113 -1.94 -8.37 -5.59
CA GLY A 113 -0.94 -7.70 -6.43
C GLY A 113 -0.27 -8.64 -7.42
#